data_AF-A0A259SB37-F1
#
_entry.id   AF-A0A259SB37-F1
#
_cell.length_a   1.000
_cell.length_b   1.000
_cell.length_c   1.000
_cell.angle_alpha   90.00
_cell.angle_beta   90.00
_cell.angle_gamma   90.00
#
_symmetry.space_group_name_H-M   'P 1'
#
loop_
_entity.id
_entity.type
_entity.pdbx_description
1 polymer ?
#
loop_
_entity_poly.entity_id
_entity_poly.type
_entity_poly.pdbx_seq_one_letter_code
_entity_poly.pdbx_strand_id
1 'polypeptide(L)' 'MLDGPAPHSSDAAALHDTLLDWYRDNARELPWRAPDRTPWGVLVSEVMLQQTPVVRVEPAWRAWMDRWPTP' A
#
# COMPACT_ATOMS: atom_id res chain seq x y z
N MET A 1 -32.34 -15.67 -9.25
CA MET A 1 -31.22 -15.77 -10.20
C MET A 1 -30.87 -14.34 -10.56
N LEU A 2 -29.78 -13.80 -10.00
CA LEU A 2 -29.35 -12.42 -10.21
C LEU A 2 -28.27 -12.43 -11.30
N ASP A 3 -28.66 -12.22 -12.56
CA ASP A 3 -27.73 -11.82 -13.61
C ASP A 3 -27.74 -10.29 -13.67
N GLY A 4 -26.90 -9.66 -12.84
CA GLY A 4 -26.57 -8.25 -13.02
C GLY A 4 -25.65 -8.09 -14.23
N PRO A 5 -25.73 -6.98 -14.99
CA PRO A 5 -24.85 -6.77 -16.14
C PRO A 5 -23.39 -6.83 -15.68
N ALA A 6 -22.58 -7.61 -16.39
CA ALA A 6 -21.15 -7.63 -16.16
C ALA A 6 -20.60 -6.21 -16.37
N PRO A 7 -19.71 -5.71 -15.48
CA PRO A 7 -19.14 -4.39 -15.63
C PRO A 7 -18.52 -4.26 -17.03
N HIS A 8 -18.86 -3.20 -17.75
CA HIS A 8 -18.27 -2.95 -19.05
C HIS A 8 -16.81 -2.52 -18.84
N SER A 9 -15.91 -3.03 -19.68
CA SER A 9 -14.45 -2.78 -19.54
C SER A 9 -14.10 -1.28 -19.52
N SER A 10 -14.92 -0.44 -20.17
CA SER A 10 -14.81 1.02 -20.14
C SER A 10 -15.05 1.61 -18.74
N ASP A 11 -15.98 1.05 -17.98
CA ASP A 11 -16.31 1.52 -16.63
C ASP A 11 -15.18 1.18 -15.66
N ALA A 12 -14.57 0.00 -15.83
CA ALA A 12 -13.41 -0.41 -15.05
C ALA A 12 -12.19 0.48 -15.35
N ALA A 13 -11.92 0.80 -16.62
CA ALA A 13 -10.82 1.69 -16.99
C ALA A 13 -11.01 3.10 -16.39
N ALA A 14 -12.20 3.69 -16.55
CA ALA A 14 -12.52 5.00 -15.98
C ALA A 14 -12.41 5.01 -14.44
N LEU A 15 -12.81 3.92 -13.78
CA LEU A 15 -12.64 3.75 -12.33
C LEU A 15 -11.16 3.71 -11.93
N HIS A 16 -10.33 2.95 -12.66
CA HIS A 16 -8.90 2.88 -12.38
C HIS A 16 -8.24 4.26 -12.51
N ASP A 17 -8.51 5.00 -13.59
CA ASP A 17 -7.94 6.33 -13.81
C ASP A 17 -8.34 7.29 -12.68
N THR A 18 -9.63 7.31 -12.31
CA THR A 18 -10.14 8.13 -11.20
C THR A 18 -9.46 7.79 -9.88
N LEU A 19 -9.28 6.50 -9.57
CA LEU A 19 -8.63 6.05 -8.34
C LEU A 19 -7.13 6.39 -8.32
N LEU A 20 -6.45 6.26 -9.46
CA LEU A 20 -5.03 6.57 -9.58
C LEU A 20 -4.77 8.07 -9.45
N ASP A 21 -5.62 8.92 -10.03
CA ASP A 21 -5.53 10.37 -9.89
C ASP A 21 -5.77 10.79 -8.43
N TRP A 22 -6.81 10.26 -7.79
CA TRP A 22 -7.04 10.52 -6.36
C TRP A 22 -5.85 10.04 -5.51
N TYR A 23 -5.32 8.84 -5.77
CA TYR A 23 -4.19 8.30 -5.01
C TYR A 23 -2.94 9.17 -5.16
N ARG A 24 -2.68 9.71 -6.36
CA ARG A 24 -1.54 10.61 -6.60
C ARG A 24 -1.57 11.84 -5.69
N ASP A 25 -2.77 12.39 -5.47
CA ASP A 25 -2.95 13.63 -4.71
C ASP A 25 -3.14 13.40 -3.19
N ASN A 26 -3.57 12.20 -2.78
CA ASN A 26 -4.02 11.91 -1.41
C ASN A 26 -3.23 10.80 -0.71
N ALA A 27 -2.27 10.16 -1.38
CA ALA A 27 -1.47 9.11 -0.76
C ALA A 27 -0.73 9.64 0.47
N ARG A 28 -0.83 8.89 1.56
CA ARG A 28 -0.03 9.15 2.76
C ARG A 28 1.44 8.82 2.50
N GLU A 29 2.30 9.71 2.95
CA GLU A 29 3.74 9.48 3.06
C GLU A 29 4.02 8.37 4.08
N LEU A 30 4.47 7.22 3.60
CA LEU A 30 4.81 6.05 4.43
C LEU A 30 6.19 5.54 4.02
N PRO A 31 7.09 5.20 4.97
CA PRO A 31 8.47 4.81 4.65
C PRO A 31 8.58 3.63 3.69
N TRP A 32 7.74 2.60 3.87
CA TRP A 32 7.69 1.43 3.01
C TRP A 32 7.00 1.68 1.65
N ARG A 33 6.48 2.89 1.40
CA ARG A 33 5.95 3.34 0.11
C ARG A 33 6.87 4.34 -0.59
N ALA A 34 7.94 4.79 0.06
CA ALA A 34 8.87 5.76 -0.50
C ALA A 34 9.55 5.25 -1.80
N PRO A 35 10.03 6.15 -2.68
CA PRO A 35 10.67 5.75 -3.94
C PRO A 35 11.87 4.81 -3.79
N ASP A 36 12.58 4.90 -2.66
CA ASP A 36 13.78 4.14 -2.31
C ASP A 36 13.51 2.84 -1.51
N ARG A 37 12.22 2.46 -1.35
CA ARG A 37 11.83 1.24 -0.64
C ARG A 37 12.48 -0.03 -1.23
N THR A 38 12.90 -0.92 -0.34
CA THR A 38 13.48 -2.23 -0.72
C THR A 38 12.42 -3.34 -0.67
N PRO A 39 12.57 -4.45 -1.42
CA PRO A 39 11.67 -5.60 -1.30
C PRO A 39 11.58 -6.14 0.14
N TRP A 40 12.69 -6.11 0.88
CA TRP A 40 12.74 -6.48 2.28
C TRP A 40 11.92 -5.52 3.15
N GLY A 41 12.11 -4.22 3.00
CA GLY A 41 11.35 -3.21 3.75
C GLY A 41 9.85 -3.30 3.49
N VAL A 42 9.44 -3.59 2.25
CA VAL A 42 8.04 -3.84 1.91
C VAL A 42 7.52 -5.09 2.64
N LEU A 43 8.21 -6.23 2.54
CA LEU A 43 7.79 -7.46 3.22
C LEU A 43 7.64 -7.28 4.74
N VAL A 44 8.61 -6.65 5.39
CA VAL A 44 8.56 -6.38 6.84
C VAL A 44 7.35 -5.50 7.17
N SER A 45 7.07 -4.49 6.36
CA SER A 45 5.90 -3.62 6.58
C SER A 45 4.58 -4.40 6.49
N GLU A 46 4.44 -5.28 5.49
CA GLU A 46 3.23 -6.09 5.30
C GLU A 46 3.00 -7.03 6.49
N VAL A 47 4.06 -7.67 7.00
CA VAL A 47 3.97 -8.53 8.20
C VAL A 47 3.54 -7.73 9.42
N MET A 48 4.17 -6.56 9.66
CA MET A 48 3.85 -5.72 10.82
C MET A 48 2.45 -5.13 10.75
N LEU A 49 1.93 -4.82 9.55
CA LEU A 49 0.61 -4.21 9.35
C LEU A 49 -0.55 -5.18 9.55
N GLN A 50 -0.28 -6.48 9.70
CA GLN A 50 -1.31 -7.45 10.07
C GLN A 50 -1.78 -7.17 11.50
N GLN A 51 -3.08 -6.89 11.64
CA GLN A 51 -3.74 -6.64 12.93
C GLN A 51 -3.15 -5.49 13.78
N THR A 52 -2.23 -4.68 13.22
CA THR A 52 -1.59 -3.55 13.92
C THR A 52 -1.82 -2.25 13.15
N PRO A 53 -2.32 -1.18 13.80
CA PRO A 53 -2.58 0.09 13.13
C PRO A 53 -1.28 0.77 12.69
N VAL A 54 -1.33 1.44 11.53
CA VAL A 54 -0.16 2.08 10.88
C VAL A 54 0.63 2.99 11.83
N VAL A 55 -0.06 3.78 12.67
CA VAL A 55 0.58 4.72 13.60
C VAL A 55 1.48 4.03 14.63
N ARG A 56 1.24 2.75 14.92
CA ARG A 56 2.10 1.93 15.79
C ARG A 56 3.20 1.24 15.00
N VAL A 57 2.92 0.85 13.75
CA VAL A 57 3.90 0.16 12.89
C VAL A 57 5.03 1.09 12.48
N GLU A 58 4.75 2.34 12.12
CA GLU A 58 5.78 3.24 11.57
C GLU A 58 7.06 3.35 12.42
N PRO A 59 7.01 3.68 13.72
CA PRO A 59 8.22 3.74 14.54
C PRO A 59 8.90 2.38 14.72
N ALA A 60 8.14 1.29 14.84
CA ALA A 60 8.68 -0.06 14.98
C ALA A 60 9.41 -0.53 13.71
N TRP A 61 8.83 -0.24 12.54
CA TRP A 61 9.43 -0.55 11.24
C TRP A 61 10.74 0.21 11.05
N ARG A 62 10.80 1.51 11.40
CA ARG A 62 12.04 2.31 11.30
C ARG A 62 13.15 1.70 12.16
N ALA A 63 12.85 1.36 13.41
CA ALA A 63 13.81 0.71 14.32
C ALA A 63 14.26 -0.66 13.81
N TRP A 64 13.36 -1.43 13.18
CA TRP A 64 13.70 -2.70 12.57
C TRP A 64 14.66 -2.52 11.40
N MET A 65 14.36 -1.60 10.48
CA MET A 65 15.17 -1.39 9.28
C MET A 65 16.55 -0.80 9.58
N ASP A 66 16.67 -0.03 10.67
CA ASP A 66 17.98 0.43 11.18
C ASP A 66 18.84 -0.74 11.66
N ARG A 67 18.22 -1.71 12.36
CA ARG A 67 18.94 -2.85 12.94
C ARG A 67 19.17 -4.02 11.98
N TRP A 68 18.24 -4.26 11.07
CA TRP A 68 18.24 -5.37 10.12
C TRP A 68 17.86 -4.88 8.71
N PRO A 69 18.78 -4.18 8.02
CA PRO A 69 18.49 -3.54 6.73
C PRO A 69 18.33 -4.52 5.56
N THR A 70 18.79 -5.77 5.71
CA THR A 70 18.67 -6.86 4.72
C THR A 70 18.20 -8.16 5.41
N PRO A 71 17.65 -9.12 4.65
CA PRO A 71 17.31 -10.46 5.17
C PRO A 71 18.50 -11.21 5.79
#